data_AF-A0AAV8YPK8-F1
#
_entry.id   AF-A0AAV8YPK8-F1
#
_cell.length_a   1.000
_cell.length_b   1.000
_cell.length_c   1.000
_cell.angle_alpha   90.00
_cell.angle_beta   90.00
_cell.angle_gamma   90.00
#
_symmetry.space_group_name_H-M   'P 1'
#
loop_
_entity.id
_entity.type
_entity.pdbx_description
1 polymer ?
#
loop_
_entity_poly.entity_id
_entity_poly.type
_entity_poly.pdbx_seq_one_letter_code
_entity_poly.pdbx_strand_id
1 'polypeptide(L)'
;MNFFKYQNFNYSNRTVNIEVPLITDPRTNVLQTLYSQSNDELWIESWLQQNCVYRSIPKVKVNKNNTLSISEAQQLLRECLILQESLTATQQDLQNNVETMSTTEWKQKTIEIGVIKDQFTKLISKFDNGEAIFTLKRAVDKRKKKRANQRKRKTFWQQKLKEKYENRNKAHKSIDQWLMSMKEEAEKAKTEKLGYIFSADRK
;
A
#
# COMPACT_ATOMS: atom_id res chain seq x y z
N MET A 1 -4.51 -41.16 -46.60
CA MET A 1 -5.94 -41.24 -46.99
C MET A 1 -6.58 -39.87 -46.83
N ASN A 2 -7.26 -39.42 -47.89
CA ASN A 2 -8.30 -38.38 -47.98
C ASN A 2 -8.01 -36.89 -47.67
N PHE A 3 -7.78 -36.16 -48.77
CA PHE A 3 -8.35 -34.87 -49.20
C PHE A 3 -9.48 -34.23 -48.36
N PHE A 4 -9.45 -32.89 -48.18
CA PHE A 4 -10.34 -31.96 -48.89
C PHE A 4 -9.96 -30.46 -48.79
N LYS A 5 -9.85 -29.85 -49.99
CA LYS A 5 -10.27 -28.51 -50.48
C LYS A 5 -9.85 -27.18 -49.79
N TYR A 6 -9.23 -26.36 -50.65
CA TYR A 6 -9.10 -24.89 -50.62
C TYR A 6 -10.40 -24.14 -50.28
N GLN A 7 -10.28 -23.06 -49.50
CA GLN A 7 -10.82 -21.74 -49.88
C GLN A 7 -9.90 -20.61 -49.39
N ASN A 8 -9.49 -19.77 -50.35
CA ASN A 8 -8.84 -18.49 -50.11
C ASN A 8 -9.88 -17.51 -49.54
N PHE A 9 -9.54 -16.86 -48.42
CA PHE A 9 -10.01 -15.51 -48.11
C PHE A 9 -8.79 -14.63 -47.86
N ASN A 10 -8.61 -13.66 -48.74
CA ASN A 10 -7.53 -12.68 -48.73
C ASN A 10 -7.67 -11.69 -47.56
N TYR A 11 -6.51 -11.13 -47.21
CA TYR A 11 -6.21 -10.03 -46.28
C TYR A 11 -6.00 -10.42 -44.81
N SER A 12 -4.78 -10.86 -44.49
CA SER A 12 -4.26 -10.91 -43.13
C SER A 12 -2.83 -10.35 -43.06
N ASN A 13 -2.68 -9.31 -42.23
CA ASN A 13 -1.64 -9.15 -41.23
C ASN A 13 -0.19 -9.53 -41.62
N ARG A 14 0.61 -8.51 -41.95
CA ARG A 14 2.06 -8.57 -41.67
C ARG A 14 2.26 -8.47 -40.16
N THR A 15 2.44 -9.62 -39.53
CA THR A 15 3.05 -9.74 -38.20
C THR A 15 4.53 -9.37 -38.32
N VAL A 16 4.91 -8.22 -37.77
CA VAL A 16 6.32 -7.96 -37.44
C VAL A 16 6.53 -8.53 -36.05
N ASN A 17 7.23 -9.66 -35.97
CA ASN A 17 7.77 -10.18 -34.70
C ASN A 17 8.80 -9.15 -34.19
N ILE A 18 8.39 -8.34 -33.21
CA ILE A 18 9.30 -7.53 -32.40
C ILE A 18 9.42 -8.27 -31.07
N GLU A 19 10.50 -9.03 -30.91
CA GLU A 19 10.92 -9.53 -29.61
C GLU A 19 11.37 -8.33 -28.77
N VAL A 20 10.50 -7.86 -27.88
CA VAL A 20 10.87 -6.86 -26.87
C VAL A 20 11.45 -7.61 -25.67
N PRO A 21 12.70 -7.33 -25.25
CA PRO A 21 13.25 -7.92 -24.03
C PRO A 21 12.41 -7.49 -22.81
N LEU A 22 11.85 -8.47 -22.11
CA LEU A 22 11.24 -8.30 -20.79
C LEU A 22 12.32 -7.95 -19.76
N ILE A 23 12.58 -6.66 -19.57
CA ILE A 23 13.36 -6.18 -18.42
C ILE A 23 12.43 -6.17 -17.19
N THR A 24 12.53 -7.23 -16.40
CA THR A 24 11.86 -7.38 -15.10
C THR A 24 12.72 -6.77 -13.99
N ASP A 25 12.52 -5.50 -13.63
CA ASP A 25 12.95 -5.03 -12.30
C ASP A 25 11.94 -4.03 -11.69
N PRO A 26 11.26 -4.36 -10.57
CA PRO A 26 10.20 -3.54 -9.98
C PRO A 26 10.72 -2.39 -9.07
N ARG A 27 11.97 -1.94 -9.22
CA ARG A 27 12.60 -0.96 -8.32
C ARG A 27 12.91 0.42 -8.89
N THR A 28 12.57 0.72 -10.13
CA THR A 28 12.72 2.09 -10.65
C THR A 28 11.59 2.98 -10.14
N ASN A 29 11.94 3.76 -9.12
CA ASN A 29 11.18 4.85 -8.55
C ASN A 29 10.82 5.84 -9.67
N VAL A 30 9.59 5.78 -10.19
CA VAL A 30 9.09 6.63 -11.29
C VAL A 30 9.25 8.14 -11.01
N LEU A 31 9.42 8.52 -9.75
CA LEU A 31 9.67 9.91 -9.34
C LEU A 31 11.16 10.32 -9.40
N GLN A 32 12.08 9.35 -9.43
CA GLN A 32 13.53 9.60 -9.48
C GLN A 32 14.03 9.70 -10.92
N THR A 33 13.39 9.01 -11.86
CA THR A 33 13.57 9.21 -13.32
C THR A 33 13.05 10.56 -13.80
N LEU A 34 12.03 11.13 -13.15
CA LEU A 34 11.50 12.46 -13.51
C LEU A 34 12.46 13.62 -13.21
N TYR A 35 13.44 13.44 -12.33
CA TYR A 35 14.40 14.48 -11.94
C TYR A 35 15.83 14.24 -12.44
N SER A 36 16.04 13.16 -13.19
CA SER A 36 17.37 12.72 -13.65
C SER A 36 17.36 12.41 -15.14
N GLN A 37 16.59 13.16 -15.94
CA GLN A 37 16.62 12.95 -17.39
C GLN A 37 18.02 13.30 -17.88
N SER A 38 18.74 12.28 -18.37
CA SER A 38 20.01 12.51 -19.06
C SER A 38 19.74 13.35 -20.32
N ASN A 39 20.74 14.12 -20.78
CA ASN A 39 20.61 14.89 -22.02
C ASN A 39 20.16 14.03 -23.21
N ASP A 40 20.49 12.74 -23.19
CA ASP A 40 20.09 11.79 -24.23
C ASP A 40 18.59 11.49 -24.17
N GLU A 41 17.98 11.41 -22.98
CA GLU A 41 16.54 11.21 -22.83
C GLU A 41 15.75 12.42 -23.31
N LEU A 42 16.22 13.64 -22.99
CA LEU A 42 15.62 14.89 -23.49
C LEU A 42 15.77 15.01 -25.02
N TRP A 43 16.92 14.60 -25.54
CA TRP A 43 17.17 14.58 -26.98
C TRP A 43 16.25 13.58 -27.70
N ILE A 44 16.10 12.36 -27.15
CA ILE A 44 15.21 11.33 -27.68
C ILE A 44 13.74 11.82 -27.64
N GLU A 45 13.27 12.40 -26.53
CA GLU A 45 11.90 12.94 -26.47
C GLU A 45 11.67 14.07 -27.48
N SER A 46 12.63 14.99 -27.61
CA SER A 46 12.56 16.11 -28.55
C SER A 46 12.55 15.63 -30.00
N TRP A 47 13.41 14.65 -30.33
CA TRP A 47 13.48 14.04 -31.64
C TRP A 47 12.19 13.27 -31.99
N LEU A 48 11.62 12.52 -31.03
CA LEU A 48 10.36 11.79 -31.22
C LEU A 48 9.15 12.71 -31.40
N GLN A 49 9.14 13.88 -30.74
CA GLN A 49 8.12 14.90 -30.92
C GLN A 49 8.23 15.60 -32.28
N GLN A 50 9.44 15.98 -32.69
CA GLN A 50 9.69 16.65 -33.97
C GLN A 50 9.36 15.75 -35.17
N ASN A 51 9.67 14.46 -35.09
CA ASN A 51 9.44 13.50 -36.17
C ASN A 51 8.03 12.87 -36.14
N CYS A 52 7.11 13.39 -35.32
CA CYS A 52 5.71 12.97 -35.22
C CYS A 52 5.49 11.47 -34.91
N VAL A 53 6.51 10.76 -34.41
CA VAL A 53 6.43 9.32 -34.09
C VAL A 53 5.58 9.09 -32.84
N TYR A 54 5.48 10.08 -31.95
CA TYR A 54 4.70 9.99 -30.73
C TYR A 54 3.94 11.29 -30.44
N ARG A 55 2.61 11.27 -30.56
CA ARG A 55 1.75 12.30 -29.96
C ARG A 55 1.43 11.86 -28.55
N SER A 56 1.70 12.71 -27.55
CA SER A 56 1.29 12.44 -26.17
C SER A 56 -0.21 12.12 -26.15
N ILE A 57 -0.57 10.90 -25.77
CA ILE A 57 -1.97 10.44 -25.71
C ILE A 57 -2.73 11.46 -24.84
N PRO A 58 -3.78 12.12 -25.37
CA PRO A 58 -4.58 13.04 -24.58
C PRO A 58 -5.08 12.28 -23.36
N LYS A 59 -4.83 12.81 -22.17
CA LYS A 59 -5.36 12.24 -20.92
C LYS A 59 -6.87 12.40 -20.94
N VAL A 60 -7.58 11.45 -21.53
CA VAL A 60 -9.04 11.39 -21.51
C VAL A 60 -9.44 11.30 -20.04
N LYS A 61 -10.02 12.38 -19.51
CA LYS A 61 -10.64 12.38 -18.19
C LYS A 61 -11.89 11.50 -18.30
N VAL A 62 -11.74 10.21 -18.04
CA VAL A 62 -12.88 9.29 -17.89
C VAL A 62 -13.74 9.86 -16.77
N ASN A 63 -14.97 10.25 -17.11
CA ASN A 63 -15.91 10.86 -16.19
C ASN A 63 -16.30 9.81 -15.14
N LYS A 64 -15.82 9.96 -13.90
CA LYS A 64 -15.95 8.95 -12.82
C LYS A 64 -17.31 9.01 -12.11
N ASN A 65 -18.39 9.29 -12.84
CA ASN A 65 -19.66 9.66 -12.21
C ASN A 65 -20.33 8.51 -11.45
N ASN A 66 -19.86 7.26 -11.62
CA ASN A 66 -20.41 6.07 -10.95
C ASN A 66 -19.43 5.36 -10.00
N THR A 67 -18.31 5.98 -9.60
CA THR A 67 -17.38 5.31 -8.68
C THR A 67 -17.76 5.57 -7.22
N LEU A 68 -18.29 4.54 -6.55
CA LEU A 68 -18.55 4.56 -5.12
C LEU A 68 -17.23 4.66 -4.33
N SER A 69 -17.07 5.69 -3.49
CA SER A 69 -15.86 5.85 -2.69
C SER A 69 -15.83 4.91 -1.48
N ILE A 70 -14.64 4.66 -0.92
CA ILE A 70 -14.49 3.80 0.28
C ILE A 70 -15.25 4.39 1.49
N SER A 71 -15.22 5.72 1.67
CA SER A 71 -15.92 6.38 2.77
C SER A 71 -17.43 6.29 2.63
N GLU A 72 -17.96 6.52 1.43
CA GLU A 72 -19.39 6.39 1.16
C GLU A 72 -19.85 4.94 1.33
N ALA A 73 -19.13 3.97 0.75
CA ALA A 73 -19.43 2.56 0.93
C ALA A 73 -19.44 2.16 2.41
N GLN A 74 -18.48 2.65 3.20
CA GLN A 74 -18.44 2.41 4.63
C GLN A 74 -19.64 3.02 5.36
N GLN A 75 -20.06 4.23 4.99
CA GLN A 75 -21.22 4.89 5.58
C GLN A 75 -22.52 4.15 5.24
N LEU A 76 -22.73 3.81 3.97
CA LEU A 76 -23.90 3.05 3.51
C LEU A 76 -24.00 1.69 4.21
N LEU A 77 -22.89 0.97 4.35
CA LEU A 77 -22.86 -0.31 5.06
C LEU A 77 -23.17 -0.16 6.56
N ARG A 78 -22.72 0.93 7.19
CA ARG A 78 -23.10 1.23 8.58
C ARG A 78 -24.58 1.51 8.72
N GLU A 79 -25.15 2.29 7.81
CA GLU A 79 -26.58 2.56 7.79
C GLU A 79 -27.38 1.26 7.60
N CYS A 80 -26.91 0.36 6.71
CA CYS A 80 -27.51 -0.97 6.55
C CYS A 80 -27.49 -1.78 7.85
N LEU A 81 -26.39 -1.75 8.61
CA LEU A 81 -26.29 -2.44 9.91
C LEU A 81 -27.27 -1.86 10.93
N ILE A 82 -27.39 -0.54 11.02
CA ILE A 82 -28.35 0.13 11.91
C ILE A 82 -29.79 -0.25 11.57
N LEU A 83 -30.13 -0.27 10.28
CA LEU A 83 -31.46 -0.69 9.82
C LEU A 83 -31.74 -2.16 10.14
N GLN A 84 -30.73 -3.02 10.00
CA GLN A 84 -30.83 -4.44 10.36
C GLN A 84 -31.04 -4.63 11.87
N GLU A 85 -30.33 -3.88 12.72
CA GLU A 85 -30.52 -3.89 14.17
C GLU A 85 -31.92 -3.41 14.54
N SER A 86 -32.40 -2.32 13.94
CA SER A 86 -33.76 -1.82 14.15
C SER A 86 -34.82 -2.84 13.73
N LEU A 87 -34.63 -3.51 12.58
CA LEU A 87 -35.55 -4.53 12.11
C LEU A 87 -35.59 -5.73 13.07
N THR A 88 -34.42 -6.14 13.56
CA THR A 88 -34.30 -7.25 14.53
C THR A 88 -34.99 -6.90 15.84
N ALA A 89 -34.83 -5.66 16.32
CA ALA A 89 -35.51 -5.18 17.52
C ALA A 89 -37.03 -5.16 17.34
N THR A 90 -37.53 -4.63 16.22
CA THR A 90 -38.97 -4.64 15.91
C THR A 90 -39.52 -6.05 15.76
N GLN A 91 -38.77 -6.96 15.15
CA GLN A 91 -39.15 -8.37 15.05
C GLN A 91 -39.26 -9.01 16.43
N GLN A 92 -38.29 -8.78 17.32
CA GLN A 92 -38.30 -9.32 18.67
C GLN A 92 -39.46 -8.74 19.50
N ASP A 93 -39.73 -7.44 19.36
CA ASP A 93 -40.85 -6.75 20.01
C ASP A 93 -42.20 -7.35 19.59
N LEU A 94 -42.40 -7.57 18.29
CA LEU A 94 -43.59 -8.24 17.77
C LEU A 94 -43.71 -9.68 18.29
N GLN A 95 -42.60 -10.42 18.32
CA GLN A 95 -42.58 -11.81 18.78
C GLN A 95 -42.91 -11.94 20.27
N ASN A 96 -42.43 -11.00 21.10
CA ASN A 96 -42.67 -11.02 22.55
C ASN A 96 -44.09 -10.59 22.91
N ASN A 97 -44.74 -9.79 22.06
CA ASN A 97 -46.04 -9.19 22.35
C ASN A 97 -47.16 -9.71 21.43
N VAL A 98 -47.02 -10.92 20.89
CA VAL A 98 -48.01 -11.51 19.97
C VAL A 98 -49.42 -11.53 20.55
N GLU A 99 -49.55 -11.87 21.82
CA GLU A 99 -50.84 -12.05 22.50
C GLU A 99 -51.36 -10.75 23.16
N THR A 100 -50.48 -9.79 23.41
CA THR A 100 -50.77 -8.58 24.20
C THR A 100 -50.93 -7.32 23.36
N MET A 101 -50.39 -7.30 22.13
CA MET A 101 -50.37 -6.13 21.27
C MET A 101 -51.70 -5.94 20.53
N SER A 102 -52.19 -4.70 20.50
CA SER A 102 -53.43 -4.37 19.79
C SER A 102 -53.26 -4.46 18.26
N THR A 103 -54.37 -4.67 17.54
CA THR A 103 -54.36 -4.69 16.06
C THR A 103 -53.85 -3.37 15.46
N THR A 104 -54.08 -2.25 16.12
CA THR A 104 -53.59 -0.93 15.69
C THR A 104 -52.08 -0.81 15.80
N GLU A 105 -51.49 -1.27 16.91
CA GLU A 105 -50.03 -1.29 17.09
C GLU A 105 -49.37 -2.25 16.11
N TRP A 106 -49.96 -3.43 15.90
CA TRP A 106 -49.52 -4.39 14.89
C TRP A 106 -49.43 -3.79 13.49
N LYS A 107 -50.48 -3.05 13.07
CA LYS A 107 -50.48 -2.34 11.79
C LYS A 107 -49.37 -1.30 11.72
N GLN A 108 -49.18 -0.53 12.79
CA GLN A 108 -48.15 0.50 12.85
C GLN A 108 -46.73 -0.09 12.73
N LYS A 109 -46.43 -1.15 13.49
CA LYS A 109 -45.14 -1.86 13.40
C LYS A 109 -44.90 -2.47 12.02
N THR A 110 -45.96 -2.98 11.38
CA THR A 110 -45.86 -3.52 10.01
C THR A 110 -45.52 -2.42 9.00
N ILE A 111 -46.09 -1.22 9.14
CA ILE A 111 -45.73 -0.06 8.31
C ILE A 111 -44.27 0.33 8.54
N GLU A 112 -43.82 0.39 9.80
CA GLU A 112 -42.43 0.69 10.15
C GLU A 112 -41.46 -0.31 9.51
N ILE A 113 -41.76 -1.62 9.56
CA ILE A 113 -40.98 -2.66 8.87
C ILE A 113 -40.92 -2.38 7.36
N GLY A 114 -42.05 -1.99 6.75
CA GLY A 114 -42.10 -1.61 5.33
C GLY A 114 -41.16 -0.46 4.99
N VAL A 115 -41.16 0.60 5.81
CA VAL A 115 -40.27 1.76 5.64
C VAL A 115 -38.79 1.36 5.77
N ILE A 116 -38.46 0.55 6.79
CA ILE A 116 -37.08 0.05 7.00
C ILE A 116 -36.64 -0.77 5.78
N LYS A 117 -37.50 -1.66 5.26
CA LYS A 117 -37.21 -2.48 4.09
C LYS A 117 -36.96 -1.62 2.84
N ASP A 118 -37.76 -0.58 2.61
CA ASP A 118 -37.58 0.33 1.48
C ASP A 118 -36.27 1.10 1.57
N GLN A 119 -35.93 1.59 2.78
CA GLN A 119 -34.66 2.26 3.02
C GLN A 119 -33.47 1.32 2.78
N PHE A 120 -33.54 0.09 3.30
CA PHE A 120 -32.51 -0.92 3.11
C PHE A 120 -32.32 -1.23 1.61
N THR A 121 -33.41 -1.41 0.88
CA THR A 121 -33.38 -1.68 -0.57
C THR A 121 -32.71 -0.52 -1.34
N LYS A 122 -33.00 0.74 -0.97
CA LYS A 122 -32.37 1.93 -1.57
C LYS A 122 -30.87 2.03 -1.29
N LEU A 123 -30.41 1.55 -0.13
CA LEU A 123 -28.99 1.55 0.21
C LEU A 123 -28.24 0.45 -0.54
N ILE A 124 -28.82 -0.76 -0.59
CA ILE A 124 -28.23 -1.91 -1.26
C ILE A 124 -28.19 -1.73 -2.77
N SER A 125 -29.16 -1.06 -3.38
CA SER A 125 -29.17 -0.85 -4.83
C SER A 125 -27.97 -0.04 -5.34
N LYS A 126 -27.32 0.75 -4.48
CA LYS A 126 -26.06 1.43 -4.80
C LYS A 126 -24.89 0.47 -5.01
N PHE A 127 -25.02 -0.77 -4.54
CA PHE A 127 -24.05 -1.84 -4.72
C PHE A 127 -24.41 -2.78 -5.88
N ASP A 128 -25.56 -2.64 -6.54
CA ASP A 128 -25.96 -3.55 -7.63
C ASP A 128 -25.03 -3.46 -8.85
N ASN A 129 -24.33 -2.34 -9.02
CA ASN A 129 -23.34 -2.19 -10.07
C ASN A 129 -22.05 -2.97 -9.76
N GLY A 130 -21.90 -4.15 -10.39
CA GLY A 130 -20.72 -5.00 -10.23
C GLY A 130 -19.39 -4.33 -10.60
N GLU A 131 -19.37 -3.40 -11.55
CA GLU A 131 -18.16 -2.64 -11.89
C GLU A 131 -17.79 -1.65 -10.77
N ALA A 132 -18.79 -1.00 -10.15
CA ALA A 132 -18.58 -0.13 -8.99
C ALA A 132 -18.05 -0.92 -7.78
N ILE A 133 -18.57 -2.12 -7.52
CA ILE A 133 -18.03 -3.01 -6.48
C ILE A 133 -16.58 -3.41 -6.80
N PHE A 134 -16.29 -3.80 -8.03
CA PHE A 134 -14.94 -4.21 -8.42
C PHE A 134 -13.93 -3.09 -8.23
N THR A 135 -14.27 -1.86 -8.66
CA THR A 135 -13.42 -0.68 -8.47
C THR A 135 -13.24 -0.34 -6.99
N LEU A 136 -14.29 -0.43 -6.18
CA LEU A 136 -14.23 -0.27 -4.74
C LEU A 136 -13.30 -1.30 -4.08
N LYS A 137 -13.43 -2.58 -4.42
CA LYS A 137 -12.57 -3.67 -3.93
C LYS A 137 -11.10 -3.38 -4.25
N ARG A 138 -10.81 -2.98 -5.49
CA ARG A 138 -9.46 -2.60 -5.92
C ARG A 138 -8.92 -1.40 -5.14
N ALA A 139 -9.76 -0.42 -4.84
CA ALA A 139 -9.37 0.74 -4.03
C ALA A 139 -9.04 0.34 -2.59
N VAL A 140 -9.83 -0.56 -1.99
CA VAL A 140 -9.58 -1.13 -0.66
C VAL A 140 -8.25 -1.88 -0.63
N ASP A 141 -7.98 -2.74 -1.61
CA ASP A 141 -6.74 -3.50 -1.70
C ASP A 141 -5.51 -2.60 -1.85
N LYS A 142 -5.61 -1.55 -2.67
CA LYS A 142 -4.56 -0.52 -2.78
C LYS A 142 -4.31 0.15 -1.43
N ARG A 143 -5.36 0.52 -0.69
CA ARG A 143 -5.22 1.14 0.64
C ARG A 143 -4.62 0.19 1.67
N LYS A 144 -5.01 -1.10 1.63
CA LYS A 144 -4.43 -2.17 2.48
C LYS A 144 -2.94 -2.34 2.20
N LYS A 145 -2.54 -2.45 0.93
CA LYS A 145 -1.13 -2.54 0.52
C LYS A 145 -0.33 -1.31 0.94
N LYS A 146 -0.89 -0.10 0.77
CA LYS A 146 -0.26 1.15 1.21
C LYS A 146 0.01 1.15 2.72
N ARG A 147 -0.99 0.79 3.53
CA ARG A 147 -0.86 0.69 4.99
C ARG A 147 0.20 -0.34 5.39
N ALA A 148 0.21 -1.52 4.76
CA ALA A 148 1.20 -2.55 5.03
C ALA A 148 2.64 -2.10 4.71
N ASN A 149 2.83 -1.46 3.55
CA ASN A 149 4.14 -0.93 3.16
C ASN A 149 4.61 0.19 4.11
N GLN A 150 3.70 1.06 4.55
CA GLN A 150 4.03 2.09 5.52
C GLN A 150 4.47 1.50 6.87
N ARG A 151 3.79 0.45 7.35
CA ARG A 151 4.19 -0.29 8.56
C ARG A 151 5.58 -0.89 8.40
N LYS A 152 5.83 -1.61 7.29
CA LYS A 152 7.14 -2.19 6.98
C LYS A 152 8.27 -1.15 6.91
N ARG A 153 8.00 0.01 6.30
CA ARG A 153 8.97 1.12 6.25
C ARG A 153 9.24 1.68 7.64
N LYS A 154 8.21 1.86 8.47
CA LYS A 154 8.37 2.33 9.84
C LYS A 154 9.23 1.38 10.67
N THR A 155 8.96 0.08 10.61
CA THR A 155 9.74 -0.92 11.35
C THR A 155 11.19 -0.98 10.86
N PHE A 156 11.41 -0.93 9.55
CA PHE A 156 12.76 -0.87 8.98
C PHE A 156 13.55 0.35 9.46
N TRP A 157 12.93 1.54 9.47
CA TRP A 157 13.58 2.75 9.97
C TRP A 157 13.92 2.67 11.45
N GLN A 158 13.02 2.12 12.26
CA GLN A 158 13.26 1.91 13.69
C GLN A 158 14.44 0.95 13.93
N GLN A 159 14.51 -0.15 13.17
CA GLN A 159 15.62 -1.09 13.24
C GLN A 159 16.94 -0.43 12.83
N LYS A 160 16.97 0.29 11.71
CA LYS A 160 18.18 1.00 11.25
C LYS A 160 18.67 2.03 12.27
N LEU A 161 17.75 2.73 12.93
CA LEU A 161 18.10 3.68 13.99
C LEU A 161 18.71 2.98 15.20
N LYS A 162 18.14 1.84 15.61
CA LYS A 162 18.66 1.00 16.68
C LYS A 162 20.06 0.48 16.37
N GLU A 163 20.27 -0.07 15.18
CA GLU A 163 21.59 -0.54 14.71
C GLU A 163 22.62 0.60 14.71
N LYS A 164 22.25 1.79 14.23
CA LYS A 164 23.13 2.97 14.26
C LYS A 164 23.54 3.34 15.69
N TYR A 165 22.59 3.31 16.62
CA TYR A 165 22.86 3.59 18.04
C TYR A 165 23.79 2.53 18.66
N GLU A 166 23.52 1.25 18.40
CA GLU A 166 24.35 0.14 18.88
C GLU A 166 25.78 0.21 18.33
N ASN A 167 25.94 0.50 17.05
CA ASN A 167 27.26 0.66 16.43
C ASN A 167 28.03 1.85 17.00
N ARG A 168 27.34 2.99 17.24
CA ARG A 168 27.95 4.13 17.92
C ARG A 168 28.40 3.75 19.33
N ASN A 169 27.57 3.03 20.08
CA ASN A 169 27.91 2.59 21.43
C ASN A 169 29.10 1.60 21.44
N LYS A 170 29.17 0.69 20.46
CA LYS A 170 30.33 -0.20 20.28
C LYS A 170 31.60 0.60 20.01
N ALA A 171 31.54 1.60 19.12
CA ALA A 171 32.70 2.44 18.83
C ALA A 171 33.17 3.21 20.07
N HIS A 172 32.26 3.80 20.86
CA HIS A 172 32.62 4.45 22.13
C HIS A 172 33.30 3.48 23.09
N LYS A 173 32.74 2.28 23.29
CA LYS A 173 33.37 1.25 24.14
C LYS A 173 34.77 0.87 23.68
N SER A 174 34.98 0.71 22.37
CA SER A 174 36.31 0.41 21.83
C SER A 174 37.31 1.55 22.06
N ILE A 175 36.88 2.80 21.91
CA ILE A 175 37.71 3.98 22.22
C ILE A 175 38.07 4.00 23.71
N ASP A 176 37.08 3.81 24.59
CA ASP A 176 37.30 3.82 26.04
C ASP A 176 38.28 2.70 26.44
N GLN A 177 38.13 1.50 25.89
CA GLN A 177 39.05 0.38 26.10
C GLN A 177 40.47 0.71 25.63
N TRP A 178 40.61 1.29 24.44
CA TRP A 178 41.91 1.70 23.93
C TRP A 178 42.58 2.76 24.82
N LEU A 179 41.82 3.78 25.26
CA LEU A 179 42.31 4.81 26.18
C LEU A 179 42.75 4.23 27.53
N MET A 180 42.03 3.24 28.04
CA MET A 180 42.43 2.53 29.28
C MET A 180 43.73 1.76 29.08
N SER A 181 43.86 0.99 28.00
CA SER A 181 45.10 0.26 27.67
C SER A 181 46.30 1.20 27.54
N MET A 182 46.12 2.35 26.88
CA MET A 182 47.19 3.35 26.73
C MET A 182 47.60 3.98 28.06
N LYS A 183 46.64 4.20 28.98
CA LYS A 183 46.97 4.64 30.34
C LYS A 183 47.75 3.58 31.11
N GLU A 184 47.34 2.31 31.02
CA GLU A 184 48.03 1.20 31.68
C GLU A 184 49.47 1.04 31.16
N GLU A 185 49.68 1.12 29.85
CA GLU A 185 51.02 1.09 29.25
C GLU A 185 51.89 2.27 29.70
N ALA A 186 51.32 3.48 29.74
CA ALA A 186 52.04 4.66 30.22
C ALA A 186 52.45 4.53 31.70
N GLU A 187 51.58 4.00 32.56
CA GLU A 187 51.90 3.77 33.97
C GLU A 187 52.94 2.64 34.14
N LYS A 188 52.87 1.57 33.34
CA LYS A 188 53.89 0.53 33.33
C LYS A 188 55.25 1.07 32.91
N ALA A 189 55.32 1.89 31.86
CA ALA A 189 56.57 2.52 31.42
C ALA A 189 57.16 3.48 32.48
N LYS A 190 56.31 4.18 33.25
CA LYS A 190 56.77 5.02 34.37
C LYS A 190 57.36 4.18 35.50
N THR A 191 56.68 3.10 35.90
CA THR A 191 57.15 2.23 36.99
C THR A 191 58.43 1.49 36.62
N GLU A 192 58.57 1.03 35.38
CA GLU A 192 59.82 0.44 34.87
C GLU A 192 60.97 1.45 34.88
N LYS A 193 60.76 2.68 34.37
CA LYS A 193 61.79 3.74 34.41
C LYS A 193 62.22 4.08 35.84
N LEU A 194 61.28 4.23 36.76
CA LEU A 194 61.58 4.46 38.17
C LEU A 194 62.36 3.27 38.76
N GLY A 195 61.96 2.02 38.46
CA GLY A 195 62.69 0.83 38.86
C GLY A 195 64.14 0.81 38.36
N TYR A 196 64.38 1.20 37.11
CA TYR A 196 65.73 1.30 36.56
C TYR A 196 66.59 2.39 37.24
N ILE A 197 66.01 3.56 37.53
CA ILE A 197 66.71 4.64 38.25
C ILE A 197 67.10 4.17 39.66
N PHE A 198 66.18 3.56 40.40
CA PHE A 198 66.45 3.01 41.74
C PHE A 198 67.42 1.82 41.76
N SER A 199 67.62 1.15 40.63
CA SER A 199 68.59 0.06 40.46
C SER A 199 69.99 0.59 40.09
N ALA A 200 70.05 1.72 39.39
CA ALA A 200 71.29 2.38 39.00
C ALA A 200 71.96 3.10 40.17
N ASP A 201 71.17 3.67 41.10
CA ASP A 201 71.67 4.31 42.33
C ASP A 201 72.15 3.31 43.41
N ARG A 202 72.06 1.99 43.15
CA ARG A 202 72.43 0.92 44.09
C ARG A 202 73.72 0.17 43.73
N LYS A 203 74.47 0.64 42.73
CA LYS A 203 75.82 0.13 42.36
C LYS A 203 76.87 1.19 42.62
#